data_AF-A0A7S4FJS9-F1
#
_entry.id   AF-A0A7S4FJS9-F1
#
_cell.length_a   1.000
_cell.length_b   1.000
_cell.length_c   1.000
_cell.angle_alpha   90.00
_cell.angle_beta   90.00
_cell.angle_gamma   90.00
#
_symmetry.space_group_name_H-M   'P 1'
#
loop_
_entity.id
_entity.type
_entity.pdbx_description
1 polymer ?
#
loop_
_entity_poly.entity_id
_entity_poly.type
_entity_poly.pdbx_seq_one_letter_code
_entity_poly.pdbx_strand_id
1 'polypeptide(L)'
;KIARLTGLPSLPPRWALGYLGSTMTYTEAPDAQQQLGRFAALCEEHEVPCDGFHLSSGYTTNPQGARCVFTWDRAKVPDPAAMVDVFRAHDIKVIPNVKPWLLLCHPMYEEVQ
;
A
#
# COMPACT_ATOMS: atom_id res chain seq x y z
N LYS A 1 -6.28 -30.62 -15.91
CA LYS A 1 -5.36 -31.74 -15.52
C LYS A 1 -4.15 -31.22 -14.75
N ILE A 2 -3.40 -30.23 -15.25
CA ILE A 2 -2.20 -29.68 -14.59
C ILE A 2 -2.50 -29.05 -13.22
N ALA A 3 -3.53 -28.18 -13.11
CA ALA A 3 -3.86 -27.54 -11.82
C ALA A 3 -4.24 -28.53 -10.70
N ARG A 4 -4.70 -29.74 -11.03
CA ARG A 4 -4.94 -30.79 -10.02
C ARG A 4 -3.65 -31.40 -9.48
N LEU A 5 -2.54 -31.28 -10.21
CA LEU A 5 -1.21 -31.72 -9.79
C LEU A 5 -0.42 -30.60 -9.10
N THR A 6 -0.61 -29.34 -9.52
CA THR A 6 0.19 -28.20 -9.06
C THR A 6 -0.52 -27.28 -8.07
N GLY A 7 -1.81 -27.51 -7.80
CA GLY A 7 -2.65 -26.66 -6.95
C GLY A 7 -3.71 -25.92 -7.75
N LEU A 8 -4.94 -25.93 -7.25
CA LEU A 8 -6.04 -25.12 -7.76
C LEU A 8 -5.93 -23.71 -7.17
N PRO A 9 -6.22 -22.65 -7.94
CA PRO A 9 -6.31 -21.30 -7.40
C PRO A 9 -7.37 -21.22 -6.30
N SER A 10 -7.04 -20.57 -5.19
CA SER A 10 -8.03 -20.18 -4.19
C SER A 10 -8.98 -19.13 -4.78
N LEU A 11 -10.26 -19.19 -4.41
CA LEU A 11 -11.22 -18.15 -4.76
C LEU A 11 -10.82 -16.84 -4.05
N PRO A 12 -10.51 -15.75 -4.79
CA PRO A 12 -10.16 -14.48 -4.16
C PRO A 12 -11.39 -13.86 -3.47
N PRO A 13 -11.19 -12.95 -2.51
CA PRO A 13 -12.28 -12.17 -1.96
C PRO A 13 -12.92 -11.31 -3.05
N ARG A 14 -14.24 -11.07 -2.96
CA ARG A 14 -15.01 -10.37 -4.00
C ARG A 14 -14.43 -9.00 -4.39
N TRP A 15 -13.95 -8.22 -3.41
CA TRP A 15 -13.39 -6.88 -3.62
C TRP A 15 -12.16 -6.89 -4.56
N ALA A 16 -11.43 -8.01 -4.65
CA ALA A 16 -10.25 -8.12 -5.53
C ALA A 16 -10.62 -8.15 -7.02
N LEU A 17 -11.91 -8.26 -7.36
CA LEU A 17 -12.42 -8.19 -8.73
C LEU A 17 -12.85 -6.77 -9.13
N GLY A 18 -12.82 -5.82 -8.20
CA GLY A 18 -13.15 -4.42 -8.44
C GLY A 18 -12.00 -3.61 -9.01
N TYR A 19 -12.18 -2.29 -9.09
CA TYR A 19 -11.10 -1.38 -9.46
C TYR A 19 -10.12 -1.22 -8.29
N LEU A 20 -8.83 -1.37 -8.59
CA LEU A 20 -7.73 -1.23 -7.63
C LEU A 20 -6.81 -0.10 -8.06
N GLY A 21 -6.80 1.00 -7.31
CA GLY A 21 -5.94 2.15 -7.58
C GLY A 21 -4.47 1.87 -7.26
N SER A 22 -3.56 2.45 -8.03
CA SER A 22 -2.13 2.43 -7.72
C SER A 22 -1.38 3.53 -8.46
N THR A 23 -0.45 4.20 -7.79
CA THR A 23 0.64 4.94 -8.43
C THR A 23 1.76 5.23 -7.43
N MET A 24 2.99 5.35 -7.92
CA MET A 24 4.12 5.85 -7.15
C MET A 24 3.91 7.31 -6.71
N THR A 25 3.23 8.12 -7.52
CA THR A 25 3.08 9.57 -7.32
C THR A 25 2.51 9.91 -5.95
N TYR A 26 1.43 9.23 -5.52
CA TYR A 26 0.84 9.45 -4.20
C TYR A 26 1.83 9.11 -3.07
N THR A 27 2.53 7.98 -3.17
CA THR A 27 3.40 7.49 -2.10
C THR A 27 4.76 8.20 -2.02
N GLU A 28 5.19 8.86 -3.09
CA GLU A 28 6.46 9.63 -3.10
C GLU A 28 6.25 11.11 -2.76
N ALA A 29 5.01 11.59 -2.78
CA ALA A 29 4.68 12.97 -2.48
C ALA A 29 5.12 13.35 -1.05
N PRO A 30 5.65 14.57 -0.83
CA PRO A 30 5.99 15.05 0.52
C PRO A 30 4.80 15.05 1.49
N ASP A 31 3.59 15.20 0.96
CA ASP A 31 2.30 15.21 1.66
C ASP A 31 1.48 13.94 1.38
N ALA A 32 2.14 12.79 1.21
CA ALA A 32 1.53 11.53 0.75
C ALA A 32 0.23 11.17 1.47
N GLN A 33 0.16 11.30 2.81
CA GLN A 33 -1.08 10.99 3.55
C GLN A 33 -2.27 11.86 3.12
N GLN A 34 -2.06 13.16 2.85
CA GLN A 34 -3.12 14.05 2.38
C GLN A 34 -3.55 13.69 0.95
N GLN A 35 -2.58 13.41 0.07
CA GLN A 35 -2.85 13.04 -1.31
C GLN A 35 -3.60 11.69 -1.41
N LEU A 36 -3.22 10.72 -0.58
CA LEU A 36 -3.91 9.43 -0.47
C LEU A 36 -5.35 9.59 0.05
N GLY A 37 -5.57 10.44 1.06
CA GLY A 37 -6.92 10.79 1.51
C GLY A 37 -7.75 11.49 0.42
N ARG A 38 -7.12 12.41 -0.32
CA ARG A 38 -7.76 13.10 -1.46
C ARG A 38 -8.15 12.13 -2.57
N PHE A 39 -7.35 11.10 -2.84
CA PHE A 39 -7.71 10.06 -3.81
C PHE A 39 -9.05 9.40 -3.43
N ALA A 40 -9.22 9.00 -2.17
CA ALA A 40 -10.47 8.37 -1.72
C ALA A 40 -11.68 9.32 -1.89
N ALA A 41 -11.51 10.60 -1.53
CA ALA A 41 -12.55 11.61 -1.74
C ALA A 41 -12.88 11.84 -3.22
N LEU A 42 -11.89 11.83 -4.11
CA LEU A 42 -12.10 11.99 -5.56
C LEU A 42 -12.84 10.80 -6.18
N CYS A 43 -12.61 9.57 -5.69
CA CYS A 43 -13.38 8.41 -6.12
C CYS A 43 -14.87 8.58 -5.79
N GLU A 44 -15.19 9.09 -4.60
CA GLU A 44 -16.57 9.41 -4.21
C GLU A 44 -17.14 10.57 -5.03
N GLU A 45 -16.40 11.67 -5.18
CA GLU A 45 -16.81 12.87 -5.94
C GLU A 45 -17.17 12.55 -7.40
N HIS A 46 -16.38 11.69 -8.04
CA HIS A 46 -16.54 11.35 -9.45
C HIS A 46 -17.33 10.07 -9.69
N GLU A 47 -17.96 9.51 -8.65
CA GLU A 47 -18.74 8.27 -8.73
C GLU A 47 -17.93 7.11 -9.36
N VAL A 48 -16.62 7.04 -9.05
CA VAL A 48 -15.73 5.98 -9.51
C VAL A 48 -15.63 4.92 -8.40
N PRO A 49 -16.23 3.73 -8.57
CA PRO A 49 -16.10 2.66 -7.59
C PRO A 49 -14.64 2.24 -7.47
N CYS A 50 -14.15 2.11 -6.24
CA CYS A 50 -12.78 1.69 -5.94
C CYS A 50 -12.83 0.73 -4.75
N ASP A 51 -12.33 -0.48 -4.93
CA ASP A 51 -12.36 -1.54 -3.92
C ASP A 51 -11.04 -1.65 -3.16
N GLY A 52 -9.95 -1.13 -3.72
CA GLY A 52 -8.64 -1.20 -3.09
C GLY A 52 -7.63 -0.22 -3.65
N PHE A 53 -6.57 -0.01 -2.90
CA PHE A 53 -5.46 0.85 -3.27
C PHE A 53 -4.12 0.22 -2.90
N HIS A 54 -3.28 -0.01 -3.90
CA HIS A 54 -1.92 -0.50 -3.73
C HIS A 54 -0.98 0.65 -3.39
N LEU A 55 -0.45 0.64 -2.17
CA LEU A 55 0.65 1.51 -1.79
C LEU A 55 1.92 1.00 -2.45
N SER A 56 2.37 1.70 -3.49
CA SER A 56 3.68 1.46 -4.09
C SER A 56 4.80 1.72 -3.07
N SER A 57 6.06 1.42 -3.36
CA SER A 57 7.13 1.44 -2.35
C SER A 57 7.56 2.82 -1.83
N GLY A 58 6.89 3.93 -2.17
CA GLY A 58 7.26 5.27 -1.70
C GLY A 58 6.99 5.50 -0.21
N TYR A 59 6.00 4.81 0.38
CA TYR A 59 5.59 4.97 1.79
C TYR A 59 6.65 4.46 2.78
N THR A 60 7.68 3.76 2.29
CA THR A 60 8.73 3.06 3.04
C THR A 60 10.12 3.68 2.78
N THR A 61 10.17 4.78 2.03
CA THR A 61 11.42 5.48 1.71
C THR A 61 12.00 6.17 2.95
N ASN A 62 13.24 5.85 3.31
CA ASN A 62 13.97 6.52 4.40
C ASN A 62 14.61 7.84 3.92
N PRO A 63 15.19 8.67 4.82
CA PRO A 63 15.81 9.94 4.43
C PRO A 63 16.96 9.83 3.41
N GLN A 64 17.58 8.65 3.27
CA GLN A 64 18.63 8.37 2.29
C GLN A 64 18.08 7.85 0.95
N GLY A 65 16.76 7.76 0.79
CA GLY A 65 16.12 7.26 -0.44
C GLY A 65 16.02 5.73 -0.53
N ALA A 66 16.45 5.00 0.49
CA ALA A 66 16.34 3.55 0.53
C ALA A 66 14.93 3.13 0.97
N ARG A 67 14.40 2.05 0.38
CA ARG A 67 13.03 1.56 0.63
C ARG A 67 13.07 0.37 1.58
N CYS A 68 12.82 0.63 2.85
CA CYS A 68 12.94 -0.33 3.95
C CYS A 68 11.58 -0.94 4.31
N VAL A 69 11.31 -2.17 3.86
CA VAL A 69 10.03 -2.87 4.08
C VAL A 69 9.63 -2.89 5.56
N PHE A 70 8.33 -2.95 5.86
CA PHE A 70 7.82 -2.92 7.24
C PHE A 70 8.09 -1.61 8.02
N THR A 71 8.54 -0.55 7.35
CA THR A 71 8.64 0.79 7.94
C THR A 71 7.70 1.77 7.25
N TRP A 72 7.46 2.92 7.90
CA TRP A 72 6.74 4.05 7.34
C TRP A 72 7.65 5.28 7.30
N ASP A 73 7.65 5.98 6.17
CA ASP A 73 8.16 7.33 6.07
C ASP A 73 7.20 8.27 6.82
N ARG A 74 7.50 8.51 8.11
CA ARG A 74 6.68 9.35 8.98
C ARG A 74 6.71 10.83 8.61
N ALA A 75 7.63 11.27 7.73
CA ALA A 75 7.58 12.63 7.23
C ALA A 75 6.45 12.80 6.20
N LYS A 76 6.24 11.80 5.34
CA LYS A 76 5.19 11.79 4.30
C LYS A 76 3.84 11.25 4.80
N VAL A 77 3.91 10.24 5.67
CA VAL A 77 2.75 9.56 6.28
C VAL A 77 2.90 9.60 7.81
N PRO A 78 2.63 10.76 8.44
CA PRO A 78 2.81 10.93 9.88
C PRO A 78 1.96 9.97 10.72
N ASP A 79 0.72 9.72 10.29
CA ASP A 79 -0.21 8.81 10.95
C ASP A 79 -0.79 7.78 9.96
N PRO A 80 -0.08 6.66 9.73
CA PRO A 80 -0.55 5.59 8.86
C PRO A 80 -1.84 4.94 9.34
N ALA A 81 -2.12 4.92 10.65
CA ALA A 81 -3.36 4.35 11.17
C ALA A 81 -4.55 5.21 10.75
N ALA A 82 -4.47 6.53 10.97
CA ALA A 82 -5.48 7.47 10.50
C ALA A 82 -5.63 7.44 8.96
N MET A 83 -4.54 7.30 8.22
CA MET A 83 -4.59 7.13 6.76
C MET A 83 -5.38 5.87 6.38
N VAL A 84 -5.10 4.72 7.00
CA VAL A 84 -5.87 3.48 6.74
C VAL A 84 -7.33 3.63 7.15
N ASP A 85 -7.63 4.35 8.23
CA ASP A 85 -9.00 4.61 8.70
C ASP A 85 -9.81 5.41 7.68
N VAL A 86 -9.20 6.40 7.02
CA VAL A 86 -9.83 7.13 5.90
C VAL A 86 -10.20 6.16 4.78
N PHE A 87 -9.27 5.34 4.28
CA PHE A 87 -9.57 4.37 3.23
C PHE A 87 -10.69 3.40 3.63
N ARG A 88 -10.66 2.92 4.88
CA ARG A 88 -11.69 2.02 5.41
C ARG A 88 -13.07 2.68 5.45
N ALA A 89 -13.14 3.97 5.78
CA ALA A 89 -14.41 4.72 5.79
C ALA A 89 -15.06 4.80 4.39
N HIS A 90 -14.26 4.77 3.32
CA HIS A 90 -14.72 4.70 1.93
C HIS A 90 -14.80 3.25 1.38
N ASP A 91 -14.73 2.23 2.25
CA ASP A 91 -14.69 0.79 1.92
C ASP A 91 -13.50 0.32 1.04
N ILE A 92 -12.49 1.17 0.86
CA ILE A 92 -11.30 0.89 0.04
C ILE A 92 -10.26 0.09 0.85
N LYS A 93 -9.81 -1.07 0.35
CA LYS A 93 -8.77 -1.88 1.00
C LYS A 93 -7.37 -1.31 0.74
N VAL A 94 -6.56 -1.16 1.79
CA VAL A 94 -5.15 -0.72 1.65
C VAL A 94 -4.24 -1.93 1.45
N ILE A 95 -3.43 -1.92 0.40
CA ILE A 95 -2.58 -3.04 0.00
C ILE A 95 -1.11 -2.58 -0.04
N PRO A 96 -0.34 -2.75 1.06
CA PRO A 96 1.04 -2.28 1.12
C PRO A 96 1.98 -3.13 0.26
N ASN A 97 2.89 -2.49 -0.49
CA ASN A 97 3.97 -3.18 -1.18
C ASN A 97 5.02 -3.68 -0.18
N VAL A 98 5.28 -4.98 -0.17
CA VAL A 98 6.34 -5.64 0.61
C VAL A 98 7.18 -6.51 -0.32
N LYS A 99 8.47 -6.62 -0.04
CA LYS A 99 9.47 -7.36 -0.84
C LYS A 99 10.23 -8.35 0.05
N PRO A 100 10.65 -9.52 -0.48
CA PRO A 100 11.31 -10.57 0.30
C PRO A 100 12.81 -10.30 0.48
N TRP A 101 13.22 -9.05 0.68
CA TRP A 101 14.61 -8.69 0.94
C TRP A 101 14.71 -7.56 1.96
N LEU A 102 15.74 -7.64 2.80
CA LEU A 102 16.08 -6.65 3.78
C LEU A 102 17.37 -5.94 3.36
N LEU A 103 17.35 -4.62 3.30
CA LEU A 103 18.55 -3.84 2.98
C LEU A 103 19.50 -3.83 4.16
N LEU A 104 20.81 -3.77 3.92
CA LEU A 104 21.83 -3.67 4.98
C LEU A 104 21.64 -2.41 5.86
N CYS A 105 21.05 -1.35 5.29
CA CYS A 105 20.72 -0.12 6.01
C CYS A 105 19.33 -0.15 6.67
N HIS A 106 18.65 -1.30 6.68
CA HIS A 106 17.35 -1.43 7.33
C HIS A 106 17.51 -1.26 8.85
N PRO A 107 16.65 -0.47 9.53
CA PRO A 107 16.79 -0.21 10.97
C PRO A 107 16.75 -1.48 11.84
N MET A 108 16.06 -2.53 11.36
CA MET A 108 15.94 -3.83 12.03
C MET A 108 16.89 -4.90 11.45
N TYR A 109 17.91 -4.53 10.66
CA TYR A 109 18.77 -5.52 10.00
C TYR A 109 19.49 -6.43 11.00
N GLU A 110 19.97 -5.88 12.12
CA GLU A 110 20.68 -6.61 13.17
C GLU A 110 19.77 -7.60 13.95
N GLU A 111 18.45 -7.42 13.93
CA GLU A 111 17.51 -8.30 14.65
C GLU A 111 17.33 -9.67 13.97
N VAL A 112 17.74 -9.80 12.71
CA VAL A 112 17.51 -10.99 11.88
C VAL A 112 18.80 -11.60 11.34
N GLN A 113 19.95 -11.22 11.89
CA GLN A 113 21.23 -11.88 11.62
C GLN A 113 21.30 -13.28 12.26
#